data_AF-A0A7V2T6E1-F1
#
_entry.id   AF-A0A7V2T6E1-F1
#
_cell.length_a   1.000
_cell.length_b   1.000
_cell.length_c   1.000
_cell.angle_alpha   90.00
_cell.angle_beta   90.00
_cell.angle_gamma   90.00
#
_symmetry.space_group_name_H-M   'P 1'
#
loop_
_entity.id
_entity.type
_entity.pdbx_description
1 polymer ?
#
loop_
_entity_poly.entity_id
_entity_poly.type
_entity_poly.pdbx_seq_one_letter_code
_entity_poly.pdbx_strand_id
1 'polypeptide(L)'
;MSHDDSAKLARKIEALRFAAEDGHAESMFLLGVAYAQGRGVEQSDTLAARWFHQAARKGHPRARTSLGYLHSTGRGVRFNPVLAYVLLSQASAEGDPLARDLLIRLRRRMSPPQVREAEKRAAKTLAL
;
A
#
# COMPACT_ATOMS: atom_id res chain seq x y z
N MET A 1 20.40 8.35 -17.89
CA MET A 1 19.10 7.79 -18.34
C MET A 1 18.91 8.27 -19.76
N SER A 2 18.84 7.36 -20.74
CA SER A 2 18.76 7.76 -22.15
C SER A 2 17.35 8.25 -22.51
N HIS A 3 17.20 9.00 -23.60
CA HIS A 3 15.88 9.45 -24.08
C HIS A 3 14.93 8.26 -24.34
N ASP A 4 15.48 7.13 -24.79
CA ASP A 4 14.72 5.91 -25.09
C ASP A 4 14.18 5.21 -23.82
N ASP A 5 14.96 5.22 -22.72
CA ASP A 5 14.52 4.66 -21.44
C ASP A 5 13.29 5.39 -20.87
N SER A 6 13.24 6.72 -21.03
CA SER A 6 12.14 7.55 -20.56
C SER A 6 10.85 7.28 -21.35
N ALA A 7 10.94 7.22 -22.68
CA ALA A 7 9.81 6.92 -23.55
C ALA A 7 9.23 5.53 -23.29
N LYS A 8 10.10 4.53 -23.09
CA LYS A 8 9.69 3.16 -22.73
C LYS A 8 8.96 3.11 -21.39
N LEU A 9 9.43 3.88 -20.41
CA LEU A 9 8.80 3.94 -19.10
C LEU A 9 7.43 4.63 -19.16
N ALA A 10 7.30 5.73 -19.91
CA ALA A 10 6.02 6.40 -20.12
C ALA A 10 4.97 5.47 -20.77
N ARG A 11 5.33 4.76 -21.85
CA ARG A 11 4.44 3.76 -22.48
C ARG A 11 4.02 2.65 -21.51
N LYS A 12 4.94 2.18 -20.66
CA LYS A 12 4.63 1.20 -19.62
C LYS A 12 3.60 1.74 -18.62
N ILE A 13 3.71 3.01 -18.23
CA ILE A 13 2.74 3.64 -17.33
C ILE A 13 1.36 3.75 -17.98
N GLU A 14 1.29 4.12 -19.26
CA GLU A 14 0.02 4.17 -19.99
C GLU A 14 -0.66 2.79 -20.04
N ALA A 15 0.09 1.73 -20.36
CA ALA A 15 -0.43 0.37 -20.34
C ALA A 15 -0.90 -0.06 -18.95
N LEU A 16 -0.16 0.30 -17.88
CA LEU A 16 -0.57 0.04 -16.50
C LEU A 16 -1.85 0.78 -16.13
N ARG A 17 -2.01 2.04 -16.55
CA ARG A 17 -3.23 2.83 -16.31
C ARG A 17 -4.43 2.17 -16.96
N PHE A 18 -4.32 1.83 -18.24
CA PHE A 18 -5.39 1.16 -18.97
C PHE A 18 -5.83 -0.14 -18.27
N ALA A 19 -4.90 -1.02 -17.92
CA ALA A 19 -5.22 -2.26 -17.22
C ALA A 19 -5.72 -2.03 -15.77
N ALA A 20 -5.22 -1.01 -15.08
CA ALA A 20 -5.71 -0.65 -13.75
C ALA A 20 -7.15 -0.14 -13.81
N GLU A 21 -7.51 0.65 -14.81
CA GLU A 21 -8.86 1.13 -15.06
C GLU A 21 -9.82 0.01 -15.45
N ASP A 22 -9.34 -1.01 -16.16
CA ASP A 22 -10.07 -2.26 -16.44
C ASP A 22 -10.21 -3.20 -15.23
N GLY A 23 -9.61 -2.83 -14.09
CA GLY A 23 -9.82 -3.52 -12.82
C GLY A 23 -8.76 -4.54 -12.44
N HIS A 24 -7.63 -4.61 -13.14
CA HIS A 24 -6.51 -5.50 -12.81
C HIS A 24 -5.76 -5.02 -11.56
N ALA A 25 -5.87 -5.79 -10.47
CA ALA A 25 -5.30 -5.41 -9.17
C ALA A 25 -3.76 -5.32 -9.18
N GLU A 26 -3.07 -6.18 -9.93
CA GLU A 26 -1.61 -6.12 -10.10
C GLU A 26 -1.20 -4.82 -10.81
N SER A 27 -1.92 -4.42 -11.87
CA SER A 27 -1.66 -3.17 -12.58
C SER A 27 -1.89 -1.96 -11.69
N MET A 28 -2.96 -1.97 -10.87
CA MET A 28 -3.17 -0.94 -9.84
C MET A 28 -1.99 -0.89 -8.85
N PHE A 29 -1.51 -2.03 -8.37
CA PHE A 29 -0.35 -2.08 -7.47
C PHE A 29 0.91 -1.51 -8.14
N LEU A 30 1.23 -1.95 -9.35
CA LEU A 30 2.41 -1.48 -10.10
C LEU A 30 2.34 0.01 -10.43
N LEU A 31 1.16 0.53 -10.75
CA LEU A 31 0.95 1.95 -10.95
C LEU A 31 1.15 2.73 -9.64
N GLY A 32 0.68 2.19 -8.51
CA GLY A 32 0.97 2.74 -7.18
C GLY A 32 2.46 2.79 -6.88
N VAL A 33 3.22 1.73 -7.22
CA VAL A 33 4.68 1.70 -7.09
C VAL A 33 5.35 2.76 -7.97
N ALA A 34 4.90 2.92 -9.22
CA ALA A 34 5.42 3.93 -10.12
C ALA A 34 5.29 5.34 -9.54
N TYR A 35 4.11 5.67 -9.01
CA TYR A 35 3.88 6.95 -8.32
C TYR A 35 4.70 7.09 -7.04
N ALA A 36 4.85 6.03 -6.23
CA ALA A 36 5.64 6.10 -5.00
C ALA A 36 7.14 6.34 -5.27
N GLN A 37 7.63 5.94 -6.46
CA GLN A 37 9.06 5.99 -6.83
C GLN A 37 9.38 7.04 -7.90
N GLY A 38 8.39 7.73 -8.45
CA GLY A 38 8.59 8.66 -9.57
C GLY A 38 9.10 7.98 -10.85
N ARG A 39 8.74 6.71 -11.08
CA ARG A 39 9.23 5.94 -12.23
C ARG A 39 8.29 6.07 -13.41
N GLY A 40 8.64 6.95 -14.36
CA GLY A 40 7.86 7.21 -15.58
C GLY A 40 6.66 8.12 -15.36
N VAL A 41 6.50 8.61 -14.13
CA VAL A 41 5.53 9.60 -13.69
C VAL A 41 6.20 10.49 -12.65
N GLU A 42 5.64 11.67 -12.44
CA GLU A 42 5.99 12.47 -11.27
C GLU A 42 5.67 11.71 -9.99
N GLN A 43 6.60 11.74 -9.03
CA GLN A 43 6.43 11.05 -7.76
C GLN A 43 5.26 11.65 -6.97
N SER A 44 4.36 10.80 -6.48
CA SER A 44 3.22 11.22 -5.66
C SER A 44 2.77 10.09 -4.73
N ASP A 45 3.12 10.19 -3.45
CA ASP A 45 2.66 9.23 -2.43
C ASP A 45 1.12 9.26 -2.30
N THR A 46 0.48 10.41 -2.58
CA THR A 46 -0.99 10.54 -2.56
C THR A 46 -1.64 9.72 -3.67
N LEU A 47 -1.11 9.79 -4.90
CA LEU A 47 -1.61 8.95 -6.00
C LEU A 47 -1.25 7.48 -5.78
N ALA A 48 -0.06 7.19 -5.25
CA ALA A 48 0.32 5.84 -4.86
C ALA A 48 -0.67 5.23 -3.87
N ALA A 49 -1.05 5.97 -2.82
CA ALA A 49 -2.02 5.54 -1.83
C ALA A 49 -3.40 5.23 -2.44
N ARG A 50 -3.86 6.06 -3.40
CA ARG A 50 -5.13 5.81 -4.09
C ARG A 50 -5.10 4.49 -4.85
N TRP A 51 -4.03 4.22 -5.57
CA TRP A 51 -3.88 2.98 -6.34
C TRP A 51 -3.69 1.75 -5.45
N PHE A 52 -2.87 1.85 -4.40
CA PHE A 52 -2.73 0.79 -3.41
C PHE A 52 -4.04 0.48 -2.70
N HIS A 53 -4.84 1.50 -2.38
CA HIS A 53 -6.16 1.29 -1.80
C HIS A 53 -7.11 0.54 -2.73
N GLN A 54 -7.15 0.87 -4.01
CA GLN A 54 -7.96 0.14 -4.99
C GLN A 54 -7.49 -1.32 -5.15
N ALA A 55 -6.18 -1.54 -5.29
CA ALA A 55 -5.61 -2.88 -5.38
C ALA A 55 -5.87 -3.72 -4.10
N ALA A 56 -5.70 -3.12 -2.91
CA ALA A 56 -5.97 -3.80 -1.64
C ALA A 56 -7.45 -4.16 -1.47
N ARG A 57 -8.39 -3.31 -1.94
CA ARG A 57 -9.82 -3.64 -1.97
C ARG A 57 -10.15 -4.81 -2.88
N LYS A 58 -9.33 -5.07 -3.91
CA LYS A 58 -9.43 -6.25 -4.79
C LYS A 58 -8.63 -7.45 -4.27
N GLY A 59 -8.14 -7.39 -3.03
CA GLY A 59 -7.45 -8.51 -2.38
C GLY A 59 -5.96 -8.61 -2.70
N HIS A 60 -5.33 -7.58 -3.29
CA HIS A 60 -3.90 -7.63 -3.61
C HIS A 60 -3.04 -7.53 -2.33
N PRO A 61 -2.27 -8.56 -1.94
CA PRO A 61 -1.60 -8.61 -0.64
C PRO A 61 -0.54 -7.51 -0.47
N ARG A 62 0.35 -7.35 -1.46
CA ARG A 62 1.43 -6.34 -1.40
C ARG A 62 0.90 -4.90 -1.37
N ALA A 63 -0.22 -4.63 -2.04
CA ALA A 63 -0.85 -3.32 -2.00
C ALA A 63 -1.37 -2.98 -0.60
N ARG A 64 -1.89 -3.99 0.13
CA ARG A 64 -2.29 -3.83 1.52
C ARG A 64 -1.10 -3.47 2.41
N THR A 65 0.05 -4.14 2.23
CA THR A 65 1.30 -3.83 2.93
C THR A 65 1.80 -2.42 2.60
N SER A 66 1.80 -2.04 1.32
CA SER A 66 2.19 -0.68 0.89
C SER A 66 1.28 0.40 1.46
N LEU A 67 -0.04 0.19 1.44
CA LEU A 67 -0.99 1.14 2.04
C LEU A 67 -0.82 1.24 3.56
N GLY A 68 -0.61 0.12 4.24
CA GLY A 68 -0.31 0.08 5.67
C GLY A 68 0.96 0.86 6.00
N TYR A 69 2.01 0.73 5.18
CA TYR A 69 3.23 1.52 5.31
C TYR A 69 2.96 3.02 5.16
N LEU A 70 2.20 3.45 4.15
CA LEU A 70 1.86 4.88 3.95
C LEU A 70 1.09 5.46 5.14
N HIS A 71 0.10 4.73 5.69
CA HIS A 71 -0.61 5.17 6.89
C HIS A 71 0.25 5.17 8.16
N SER A 72 1.21 4.24 8.28
CA SER A 72 2.14 4.19 9.43
C SER A 72 3.22 5.28 9.42
N THR A 73 3.41 5.94 8.28
CA THR A 73 4.39 7.03 8.11
C THR A 73 3.74 8.37 7.85
N GLY A 74 2.45 8.41 7.50
CA GLY A 74 1.76 9.64 7.08
C GLY A 74 2.20 10.16 5.71
N ARG A 75 2.78 9.30 4.87
CA ARG A 75 3.26 9.67 3.53
C ARG A 75 2.11 9.64 2.53
N GLY A 76 1.77 10.80 1.96
CA GLY A 76 0.68 10.93 0.99
C GLY A 76 -0.73 10.67 1.54
N VAL A 77 -0.84 10.35 2.82
CA VAL A 77 -2.10 10.10 3.55
C VAL A 77 -1.98 10.61 4.97
N ARG A 78 -3.11 10.85 5.63
CA ARG A 78 -3.11 11.13 7.07
C ARG A 78 -2.48 9.95 7.82
N PHE A 79 -1.54 10.26 8.71
CA PHE A 79 -0.98 9.28 9.64
C PHE A 79 -2.12 8.62 10.43
N ASN A 80 -2.23 7.30 10.34
CA ASN A 80 -3.28 6.52 10.98
C ASN A 80 -2.71 5.16 11.41
N PRO A 81 -2.10 5.09 12.60
CA PRO A 81 -1.42 3.88 13.06
C PRO A 81 -2.39 2.73 13.33
N VAL A 82 -3.65 3.00 13.67
CA VAL A 82 -4.66 1.97 13.88
C VAL A 82 -5.04 1.31 12.55
N LEU A 83 -5.32 2.09 11.51
CA LEU A 83 -5.61 1.55 10.18
C LEU A 83 -4.38 0.83 9.60
N ALA A 84 -3.20 1.41 9.75
CA ALA A 84 -1.95 0.77 9.31
C ALA A 84 -1.77 -0.61 9.96
N TYR A 85 -1.99 -0.71 11.27
CA TYR A 85 -1.92 -1.97 11.98
C TYR A 85 -2.91 -2.99 11.43
N VAL A 86 -4.18 -2.63 11.23
CA VAL A 86 -5.20 -3.55 10.67
C VAL A 86 -4.78 -4.08 9.30
N LEU A 87 -4.35 -3.19 8.39
CA LEU A 87 -3.91 -3.56 7.05
C LEU A 87 -2.69 -4.50 7.08
N LEU A 88 -1.71 -4.19 7.93
CA LEU A 88 -0.51 -5.00 8.06
C LEU A 88 -0.79 -6.34 8.77
N SER A 89 -1.74 -6.39 9.72
CA SER A 89 -2.18 -7.64 10.36
C SER A 89 -2.82 -8.60 9.37
N GLN A 90 -3.67 -8.09 8.48
CA GLN A 90 -4.25 -8.88 7.39
C GLN A 90 -3.17 -9.41 6.45
N ALA A 91 -2.27 -8.53 5.96
CA ALA A 91 -1.20 -8.96 5.07
C ALA A 91 -0.23 -9.96 5.74
N SER A 92 0.07 -9.77 7.03
CA SER A 92 0.89 -10.71 7.80
C SER A 92 0.20 -12.06 8.00
N ALA A 93 -1.12 -12.10 8.18
CA ALA A 93 -1.88 -13.35 8.29
C ALA A 93 -1.91 -14.12 6.96
N GLU A 94 -1.88 -13.41 5.83
CA GLU A 94 -1.73 -13.97 4.48
C GLU A 94 -0.28 -14.38 4.16
N GLY A 95 0.66 -14.22 5.09
CA GLY A 95 2.04 -14.69 4.96
C GLY A 95 3.06 -13.66 4.46
N ASP A 96 2.73 -12.36 4.40
CA ASP A 96 3.69 -11.31 4.02
C ASP A 96 4.68 -11.03 5.19
N PRO A 97 5.98 -11.39 5.05
CA PRO A 97 6.97 -11.17 6.11
C PRO A 97 7.30 -9.69 6.31
N LEU A 98 7.21 -8.85 5.27
CA LEU A 98 7.44 -7.41 5.39
C LEU A 98 6.32 -6.78 6.23
N ALA A 99 5.08 -7.24 6.07
CA ALA A 99 3.96 -6.78 6.89
C ALA A 99 4.18 -7.10 8.38
N ARG A 100 4.66 -8.32 8.68
CA ARG A 100 5.03 -8.73 10.05
C ARG A 100 6.09 -7.81 10.66
N ASP A 101 7.16 -7.50 9.94
CA ASP A 101 8.22 -6.63 10.42
C ASP A 101 7.74 -5.19 10.65
N LEU A 102 6.90 -4.68 9.74
CA LEU A 102 6.30 -3.37 9.88
C LEU A 102 5.36 -3.30 11.08
N LEU A 103 4.59 -4.35 11.39
CA LEU A 103 3.77 -4.43 12.61
C LEU A 103 4.62 -4.31 13.88
N ILE A 104 5.71 -5.07 13.97
CA ILE A 104 6.58 -5.05 15.15
C ILE A 104 7.14 -3.64 15.36
N ARG A 105 7.59 -2.99 14.29
CA ARG A 105 8.09 -1.61 14.35
C ARG A 105 6.99 -0.60 14.70
N LEU A 106 5.81 -0.73 14.09
CA LEU A 106 4.67 0.16 14.31
C LEU A 106 4.18 0.07 15.76
N ARG A 107 3.99 -1.14 16.29
CA ARG A 107 3.48 -1.38 17.65
C ARG A 107 4.34 -0.71 18.72
N ARG A 108 5.66 -0.66 18.54
CA ARG A 108 6.60 0.04 19.46
C ARG A 108 6.39 1.54 19.52
N ARG A 109 5.75 2.14 18.51
CA ARG A 109 5.49 3.59 18.40
C ARG A 109 4.04 3.96 18.72
N MET A 110 3.19 2.97 19.00
CA MET A 110 1.77 3.18 19.29
C MET A 110 1.54 3.34 20.80
N SER A 111 0.57 4.18 21.17
CA SER A 111 0.10 4.25 22.55
C SER A 111 -0.73 3.00 22.92
N PRO A 112 -0.82 2.62 24.21
CA PRO A 112 -1.62 1.47 24.63
C PRO A 112 -3.09 1.50 24.17
N PRO A 113 -3.82 2.65 24.20
CA PRO A 113 -5.16 2.72 23.64
C PRO A 113 -5.21 2.42 22.13
N GLN A 114 -4.24 2.92 21.36
CA GLN A 114 -4.17 2.64 19.92
C GLN A 114 -3.90 1.17 19.63
N VAL A 115 -3.01 0.52 20.40
CA VAL A 115 -2.73 -0.92 20.26
C VAL A 115 -3.99 -1.73 20.52
N ARG A 116 -4.68 -1.48 21.64
CA ARG A 116 -5.92 -2.21 21.99
C ARG A 116 -7.00 -2.06 20.91
N GLU A 117 -7.20 -0.84 20.42
CA GLU A 117 -8.19 -0.58 19.37
C GLU A 117 -7.81 -1.28 18.06
N ALA A 118 -6.53 -1.24 17.68
CA ALA A 118 -6.04 -1.90 16.48
C ALA A 118 -6.15 -3.42 16.54
N GLU A 119 -5.77 -4.03 17.67
CA GLU A 119 -5.89 -5.48 17.91
C GLU A 119 -7.36 -5.93 17.85
N LYS A 120 -8.26 -5.17 18.49
CA LYS A 120 -9.72 -5.42 18.43
C LYS A 120 -10.25 -5.39 16.99
N ARG A 121 -9.86 -4.38 16.20
CA ARG A 121 -10.29 -4.27 14.79
C ARG A 121 -9.71 -5.37 13.93
N ALA A 122 -8.42 -5.67 14.09
CA ALA A 122 -7.74 -6.71 13.33
C ALA A 122 -8.36 -8.10 13.58
N ALA A 123 -8.64 -8.44 14.85
CA ALA A 123 -9.31 -9.68 15.20
C ALA A 123 -10.68 -9.80 14.53
N LYS A 124 -11.49 -8.73 14.54
CA LYS A 124 -12.79 -8.71 13.85
C LYS A 124 -12.66 -8.93 12.34
N THR A 125 -11.66 -8.33 11.70
CA THR A 125 -11.47 -8.46 10.25
C THR A 125 -10.92 -9.80 9.80
N LEU A 126 -10.26 -10.56 10.69
CA LEU A 126 -9.70 -11.88 10.39
C LEU A 126 -10.66 -13.04 10.70
N ALA A 127 -11.75 -12.77 11.40
CA ALA A 127 -12.77 -13.75 11.76
C ALA A 127 -13.93 -13.85 10.74
N LEU A 128 -13.86 -13.10 9.65
CA LEU A 128 -14.83 -13.09 8.53
C LEU A 128 -14.23 -13.82 7.34
#